data_AF-A0A8H5Z0U0-F1
#
_entry.id   AF-A0A8H5Z0U0-F1
#
_cell.length_a   1.000
_cell.length_b   1.000
_cell.length_c   1.000
_cell.angle_alpha   90.00
_cell.angle_beta   90.00
_cell.angle_gamma   90.00
#
_symmetry.space_group_name_H-M   'P 1'
#
loop_
_entity.id
_entity.type
_entity.pdbx_description
1 polymer ?
#
loop_
_entity_poly.entity_id
_entity_poly.type
_entity_poly.pdbx_seq_one_letter_code
_entity_poly.pdbx_strand_id
1 'polypeptide(L)'
;MSSSYSIPGTSIGRPTQREDFSHETATVSLAGESYFFSGPARSYGRVHRGMGGQPKLDFDHRKGLDKTAYIILGPDPHFFQCRRYTEGNIAAKSKCSELEDYGEIADLYTEHDVERPSFLYLGPNKTFYTRVDDGTEKWELPHDVVRQGLQVTSDAVRSAVDSLWLGVGDAWVAQYRDSRFRFDLKGQYSNLEPVLCQKQYQEVSINALALNVADGKSYVCVFNDGDVVYEAGSARFDGKELEAWCEQNFRFTQRLRFA
;
A
#
# COMPACT_ATOMS: atom_id res chain seq x y z
N MET A 1 -29.36 -39.46 24.18
CA MET A 1 -28.78 -40.07 22.96
C MET A 1 -28.91 -39.06 21.83
N SER A 2 -27.73 -38.62 21.37
CA SER A 2 -27.34 -37.86 20.18
C SER A 2 -28.29 -36.84 19.55
N SER A 3 -28.02 -35.57 19.87
CA SER A 3 -28.31 -34.40 19.05
C SER A 3 -27.33 -34.34 17.86
N SER A 4 -27.84 -34.34 16.63
CA SER A 4 -27.07 -34.05 15.42
C SER A 4 -26.96 -32.54 15.24
N TYR A 5 -25.75 -32.00 15.38
CA TYR A 5 -25.39 -30.63 15.04
C TYR A 5 -25.35 -30.48 13.51
N SER A 6 -26.20 -29.61 12.97
CA SER A 6 -26.07 -29.08 11.63
C SER A 6 -25.09 -27.90 11.67
N ILE A 7 -23.95 -28.02 11.00
CA ILE A 7 -23.05 -26.90 10.73
C ILE A 7 -23.77 -25.99 9.71
N PRO A 8 -23.98 -24.69 9.98
CA PRO A 8 -24.51 -23.78 8.96
C PRO A 8 -23.46 -23.66 7.86
N GLY A 9 -23.84 -24.12 6.67
CA GLY A 9 -23.05 -24.01 5.46
C GLY A 9 -22.77 -22.56 5.11
N THR A 10 -21.57 -22.36 4.56
CA THR A 10 -21.13 -21.20 3.79
C THR A 10 -22.24 -20.74 2.85
N SER A 11 -22.93 -19.67 3.22
CA SER A 11 -23.79 -18.95 2.28
C SER A 11 -22.88 -18.22 1.29
N ILE A 12 -22.66 -18.84 0.13
CA ILE A 12 -22.21 -18.14 -1.06
C ILE A 12 -23.37 -17.20 -1.45
N GLY A 13 -23.35 -15.99 -0.89
CA GLY A 13 -24.32 -14.96 -1.18
C GLY A 13 -24.19 -14.50 -2.63
N ARG A 14 -25.32 -14.42 -3.33
CA ARG A 14 -25.39 -13.71 -4.62
C ARG A 14 -24.99 -12.24 -4.40
N PRO A 15 -24.14 -11.64 -5.25
CA PRO A 15 -23.83 -10.22 -5.13
C PRO A 15 -25.03 -9.40 -5.64
N THR A 16 -25.74 -8.71 -4.75
CA THR A 16 -26.83 -7.78 -5.11
C THR A 16 -26.70 -6.40 -4.47
N GLN A 17 -25.49 -5.95 -4.14
CA GLN A 17 -25.25 -4.54 -3.83
C GLN A 17 -23.99 -4.11 -4.59
N ARG A 18 -24.02 -2.91 -5.19
CA ARG A 18 -22.79 -2.20 -5.59
C ARG A 18 -21.83 -2.32 -4.41
N GLU A 19 -20.70 -3.00 -4.59
CA GLU A 19 -19.71 -3.12 -3.54
C GLU A 19 -19.31 -1.71 -3.09
N ASP A 20 -19.45 -1.42 -1.80
CA ASP A 20 -19.00 -0.18 -1.20
C ASP A 20 -17.51 -0.32 -0.85
N PHE A 21 -16.66 0.32 -1.64
CA PHE A 21 -15.21 0.29 -1.45
C PHE A 21 -14.72 1.25 -0.36
N SER A 22 -15.61 1.91 0.39
CA SER A 22 -15.23 2.87 1.45
C SER A 22 -14.37 2.30 2.57
N HIS A 23 -14.36 0.96 2.73
CA HIS A 23 -13.53 0.24 3.70
C HIS A 23 -12.08 0.05 3.23
N GLU A 24 -11.78 0.30 1.96
CA GLU A 24 -10.43 0.10 1.42
C GLU A 24 -9.48 1.22 1.85
N THR A 25 -8.34 0.84 2.44
CA THR A 25 -7.27 1.78 2.79
C THR A 25 -6.72 2.48 1.55
N ALA A 26 -6.38 3.76 1.61
CA ALA A 26 -5.72 4.39 0.48
C ALA A 26 -4.21 4.07 0.51
N THR A 27 -3.60 3.79 -0.64
CA THR A 27 -2.17 3.47 -0.77
C THR A 27 -1.54 4.26 -1.91
N VAL A 28 -0.26 4.58 -1.73
CA VAL A 28 0.55 5.29 -2.72
C VAL A 28 1.74 4.39 -3.04
N SER A 29 2.13 4.31 -4.31
CA SER A 29 3.35 3.61 -4.74
C SER A 29 4.08 4.42 -5.80
N LEU A 30 5.42 4.39 -5.76
CA LEU A 30 6.32 5.13 -6.64
C LEU A 30 7.47 4.22 -7.06
N ALA A 31 7.76 4.16 -8.37
CA ALA A 31 8.85 3.37 -8.90
C ALA A 31 9.38 4.00 -10.19
N GLY A 32 10.56 4.61 -10.12
CA GLY A 32 11.16 5.38 -11.21
C GLY A 32 10.20 6.45 -11.71
N GLU A 33 9.89 6.42 -13.00
CA GLU A 33 8.95 7.34 -13.62
C GLU A 33 7.47 6.96 -13.42
N SER A 34 7.18 5.86 -12.74
CA SER A 34 5.82 5.38 -12.49
C SER A 34 5.33 5.78 -11.10
N TYR A 35 4.03 6.01 -11.00
CA TYR A 35 3.33 6.28 -9.75
C TYR A 35 1.91 5.73 -9.82
N PHE A 36 1.38 5.29 -8.70
CA PHE A 36 -0.02 4.91 -8.62
C PHE A 36 -0.59 5.21 -7.24
N PHE A 37 -1.71 5.94 -7.23
CA PHE A 37 -2.45 6.29 -6.03
C PHE A 37 -3.76 5.49 -6.05
N SER A 38 -3.85 4.46 -5.20
CA SER A 38 -5.02 3.59 -5.07
C SER A 38 -5.85 4.05 -3.89
N GLY A 39 -7.13 4.35 -4.07
CA GLY A 39 -8.00 4.81 -3.00
C GLY A 39 -9.46 4.41 -3.22
N PRO A 40 -10.28 4.45 -2.15
CA PRO A 40 -11.67 4.00 -2.17
C PRO A 40 -12.57 4.82 -3.12
N ALA A 41 -12.27 6.10 -3.34
CA ALA A 41 -13.08 6.98 -4.19
C ALA A 41 -12.59 7.00 -5.64
N ARG A 42 -11.27 7.01 -5.82
CA ARG A 42 -10.62 7.11 -7.12
C ARG A 42 -9.25 6.47 -7.03
N SER A 43 -8.83 5.79 -8.09
CA SER A 43 -7.47 5.31 -8.24
C SER A 43 -6.90 5.77 -9.58
N TYR A 44 -5.69 6.32 -9.58
CA TYR A 44 -5.08 6.79 -10.83
C TYR A 44 -3.56 6.77 -10.76
N GLY A 45 -2.94 6.78 -11.92
CA GLY A 45 -1.50 6.88 -12.01
C GLY A 45 -0.92 6.56 -13.38
N ARG A 46 0.40 6.56 -13.45
CA ARG A 46 1.18 6.09 -14.60
C ARG A 46 1.95 4.85 -14.20
N VAL A 47 1.78 3.79 -14.97
CA VAL A 47 2.35 2.47 -14.66
C VAL A 47 3.42 2.09 -15.66
N HIS A 48 4.29 1.15 -15.27
CA HIS A 48 5.34 0.62 -16.14
C HIS A 48 4.79 -0.07 -17.38
N ARG A 49 5.63 -0.22 -18.42
CA ARG A 49 5.24 -0.73 -19.75
C ARG A 49 4.63 -2.14 -19.73
N GLY A 50 4.84 -2.93 -18.67
CA GLY A 50 4.25 -4.26 -18.47
C GLY A 50 2.70 -4.28 -18.41
N MET A 51 2.05 -3.15 -18.09
CA MET A 51 0.59 -3.05 -17.98
C MET A 51 -0.13 -2.64 -19.29
N GLY A 52 -0.01 -3.47 -20.34
CA GLY A 52 -1.04 -3.54 -21.39
C GLY A 52 -1.33 -2.28 -22.20
N GLY A 53 -0.30 -1.49 -22.53
CA GLY A 53 -0.38 -0.45 -23.57
C GLY A 53 -1.06 0.87 -23.19
N GLN A 54 -1.58 1.03 -21.97
CA GLN A 54 -2.05 2.32 -21.47
C GLN A 54 -1.06 2.93 -20.47
N PRO A 55 -0.42 4.06 -20.80
CA PRO A 55 0.57 4.68 -19.92
C PRO A 55 -0.07 5.39 -18.71
N LYS A 56 -1.34 5.82 -18.79
CA LYS A 56 -2.06 6.45 -17.67
C LYS A 56 -3.35 5.67 -17.43
N LEU A 57 -3.59 5.34 -16.18
CA LEU A 57 -4.79 4.65 -15.69
C LEU A 57 -5.56 5.60 -14.78
N ASP A 58 -6.88 5.61 -14.88
CA ASP A 58 -7.77 6.45 -14.07
C ASP A 58 -9.10 5.74 -13.87
N PHE A 59 -9.44 5.48 -12.62
CA PHE A 59 -10.60 4.72 -12.19
C PHE A 59 -11.40 5.57 -11.19
N ASP A 60 -12.58 6.04 -11.59
CA ASP A 60 -13.56 6.68 -10.70
C ASP A 60 -14.45 5.58 -10.12
N HIS A 61 -14.22 5.18 -8.87
CA HIS A 61 -14.95 4.07 -8.24
C HIS A 61 -16.37 4.45 -7.81
N ARG A 62 -16.72 5.75 -7.84
CA ARG A 62 -18.05 6.24 -7.47
C ARG A 62 -19.00 6.35 -8.67
N LYS A 63 -18.46 6.71 -9.83
CA LYS A 63 -19.25 7.03 -11.04
C LYS A 63 -18.87 6.21 -12.26
N GLY A 64 -17.73 5.53 -12.23
CA GLY A 64 -17.22 4.72 -13.33
C GLY A 64 -18.06 3.47 -13.57
N LEU A 65 -18.14 3.06 -14.84
CA LEU A 65 -18.80 1.83 -15.28
C LEU A 65 -17.87 0.61 -15.16
N ASP A 66 -16.58 0.83 -14.96
CA ASP A 66 -15.55 -0.19 -15.05
C ASP A 66 -14.65 -0.21 -13.81
N LYS A 67 -14.53 -1.41 -13.23
CA LYS A 67 -13.38 -2.02 -12.55
C LYS A 67 -12.67 -1.14 -11.51
N THR A 68 -12.68 -1.57 -10.25
CA THR A 68 -11.70 -1.04 -9.30
C THR A 68 -10.33 -1.67 -9.55
N ALA A 69 -9.27 -0.92 -9.31
CA ALA A 69 -7.90 -1.40 -9.44
C ALA A 69 -7.08 -0.93 -8.24
N TYR A 70 -6.57 -1.91 -7.50
CA TYR A 70 -5.52 -1.72 -6.52
C TYR A 70 -4.20 -2.13 -7.15
N ILE A 71 -3.24 -1.21 -7.22
CA ILE A 71 -1.94 -1.46 -7.83
C ILE A 71 -0.85 -0.99 -6.87
N ILE A 72 0.10 -1.89 -6.62
CA ILE A 72 1.35 -1.59 -5.92
C ILE A 72 2.49 -1.77 -6.90
N LEU A 73 3.23 -0.69 -7.14
CA LEU A 73 4.40 -0.70 -8.01
C LEU A 73 5.64 -1.16 -7.24
N GLY A 74 6.41 -2.06 -7.85
CA GLY A 74 7.80 -2.31 -7.50
C GLY A 74 8.74 -1.75 -8.58
N PRO A 75 10.06 -1.97 -8.46
CA PRO A 75 11.03 -1.75 -9.53
C PRO A 75 10.58 -2.40 -10.85
N ASP A 76 10.69 -1.68 -11.96
CA ASP A 76 10.31 -2.16 -13.30
C ASP A 76 10.95 -3.53 -13.62
N PRO A 77 10.18 -4.50 -14.16
CA PRO A 77 8.77 -4.43 -14.58
C PRO A 77 7.75 -4.79 -13.50
N HIS A 78 8.15 -4.96 -12.25
CA HIS A 78 7.35 -5.64 -11.24
C HIS A 78 6.22 -4.78 -10.67
N PHE A 79 5.04 -5.39 -10.53
CA PHE A 79 3.92 -4.81 -9.82
C PHE A 79 2.98 -5.90 -9.30
N PHE A 80 2.17 -5.53 -8.31
CA PHE A 80 0.97 -6.27 -7.94
C PHE A 80 -0.25 -5.52 -8.44
N GLN A 81 -1.22 -6.24 -8.96
CA GLN A 81 -2.49 -5.68 -9.39
C GLN A 81 -3.63 -6.59 -8.94
N CYS A 82 -4.57 -6.02 -8.20
CA CYS A 82 -5.86 -6.62 -7.91
C CYS A 82 -6.92 -5.78 -8.60
N ARG A 83 -7.74 -6.40 -9.45
CA ARG A 83 -8.89 -5.74 -10.10
C ARG A 83 -10.19 -6.37 -9.64
N ARG A 84 -11.11 -5.58 -9.09
CA ARG A 84 -12.47 -6.04 -8.77
C ARG A 84 -13.43 -5.57 -9.86
N TYR A 85 -14.36 -6.45 -10.25
CA TYR A 85 -15.40 -6.11 -11.20
C TYR A 85 -16.66 -5.73 -10.44
N THR A 86 -17.24 -4.58 -10.76
CA THR A 86 -18.50 -4.10 -10.16
C THR A 86 -19.66 -5.09 -10.36
N GLU A 87 -19.56 -5.98 -11.35
CA GLU A 87 -20.49 -7.08 -11.62
C GLU A 87 -19.69 -8.38 -11.85
N GLY A 88 -19.85 -9.39 -10.97
CA GLY A 88 -19.24 -10.71 -11.15
C GLY A 88 -19.01 -11.49 -9.85
N ASN A 89 -18.83 -12.81 -9.96
CA ASN A 89 -18.51 -13.71 -8.84
C ASN A 89 -16.99 -13.79 -8.51
N ILE A 90 -16.16 -13.00 -9.19
CA ILE A 90 -14.70 -13.08 -9.08
C ILE A 90 -14.21 -11.74 -8.54
N ALA A 91 -13.95 -11.69 -7.24
CA ALA A 91 -13.61 -10.48 -6.50
C ALA A 91 -12.22 -9.92 -6.87
N ALA A 92 -11.35 -10.70 -7.51
CA ALA A 92 -10.05 -10.24 -7.94
C ALA A 92 -9.45 -11.12 -9.05
N LYS A 93 -8.86 -10.51 -10.07
CA LYS A 93 -7.82 -11.18 -10.85
C LYS A 93 -6.48 -10.56 -10.48
N SER A 94 -5.60 -11.36 -9.88
CA SER A 94 -4.21 -11.00 -9.70
C SER A 94 -3.38 -11.50 -10.88
N LYS A 95 -2.54 -10.63 -11.44
CA LYS A 95 -1.49 -11.08 -12.37
C LYS A 95 -0.22 -11.33 -11.56
N CYS A 96 -0.11 -12.50 -10.97
CA CYS A 96 1.04 -12.89 -10.14
C CYS A 96 2.32 -13.19 -10.94
N SER A 97 2.24 -13.36 -12.26
CA SER A 97 3.40 -13.65 -13.11
C SER A 97 4.49 -12.57 -13.03
N GLU A 98 4.17 -11.39 -12.50
CA GLU A 98 5.10 -10.27 -12.36
C GLU A 98 5.69 -10.15 -10.95
N LEU A 99 5.22 -11.00 -10.01
CA LEU A 99 5.73 -11.19 -8.66
C LEU A 99 6.64 -12.43 -8.52
N GLU A 100 6.77 -13.27 -9.55
CA GLU A 100 7.56 -14.51 -9.51
C GLU A 100 9.01 -14.27 -9.07
N ASP A 101 9.55 -13.08 -9.35
CA ASP A 101 10.89 -12.69 -8.95
C ASP A 101 11.05 -12.32 -7.46
N TYR A 102 9.95 -12.05 -6.75
CA TYR A 102 9.91 -11.74 -5.31
C TYR A 102 9.77 -13.00 -4.44
N GLY A 103 10.21 -14.14 -4.97
CA GLY A 103 10.32 -15.40 -4.23
C GLY A 103 8.96 -15.92 -3.80
N GLU A 104 8.87 -16.37 -2.55
CA GLU A 104 7.72 -17.07 -2.01
C GLU A 104 6.49 -16.18 -1.72
N ILE A 105 6.47 -14.93 -2.19
CA ILE A 105 5.29 -14.05 -2.05
C ILE A 105 4.08 -14.64 -2.80
N ALA A 106 4.32 -15.38 -3.88
CA ALA A 106 3.28 -16.06 -4.65
C ALA A 106 2.51 -17.11 -3.82
N ASP A 107 3.11 -17.67 -2.77
CA ASP A 107 2.42 -18.63 -1.88
C ASP A 107 1.26 -17.99 -1.12
N LEU A 108 1.29 -16.67 -0.91
CA LEU A 108 0.22 -15.92 -0.26
C LEU A 108 -0.87 -15.45 -1.22
N TYR A 109 -0.60 -15.45 -2.52
CA TYR A 109 -1.46 -14.86 -3.54
C TYR A 109 -1.69 -15.86 -4.68
N THR A 110 -2.70 -16.73 -4.54
CA THR A 110 -3.08 -17.68 -5.59
C THR A 110 -4.07 -17.04 -6.56
N GLU A 111 -4.00 -17.39 -7.85
CA GLU A 111 -4.84 -16.81 -8.92
C GLU A 111 -6.38 -16.93 -8.73
N HIS A 112 -6.84 -17.67 -7.72
CA HIS A 112 -8.24 -17.97 -7.47
C HIS A 112 -8.83 -17.28 -6.23
N ASP A 113 -8.01 -16.80 -5.30
CA ASP A 113 -8.48 -16.31 -3.97
C ASP A 113 -7.81 -15.00 -3.52
N VAL A 114 -7.28 -14.17 -4.43
CA VAL A 114 -6.56 -12.94 -4.02
C VAL A 114 -7.52 -11.84 -3.54
N GLU A 115 -7.80 -11.78 -2.25
CA GLU A 115 -8.25 -10.53 -1.64
C GLU A 115 -7.10 -9.50 -1.61
N ARG A 116 -7.46 -8.23 -1.60
CA ARG A 116 -6.49 -7.14 -1.53
C ARG A 116 -5.72 -7.29 -0.21
N PRO A 117 -4.37 -7.29 -0.21
CA PRO A 117 -3.64 -7.43 1.04
C PRO A 117 -3.86 -6.22 1.93
N SER A 118 -4.01 -6.46 3.24
CA SER A 118 -3.99 -5.41 4.26
C SER A 118 -2.74 -4.52 4.14
N PHE A 119 -1.59 -5.10 3.75
CA PHE A 119 -0.40 -4.34 3.40
C PHE A 119 0.48 -5.10 2.39
N LEU A 120 1.02 -4.39 1.40
CA LEU A 120 2.01 -4.91 0.46
C LEU A 120 2.98 -3.82 0.06
N TYR A 121 4.27 -4.14 0.12
CA TYR A 121 5.34 -3.29 -0.38
C TYR A 121 6.35 -4.13 -1.17
N LEU A 122 6.72 -3.65 -2.36
CA LEU A 122 7.72 -4.25 -3.24
C LEU A 122 8.92 -3.31 -3.35
N GLY A 123 10.05 -3.72 -2.76
CA GLY A 123 11.27 -2.93 -2.69
C GLY A 123 12.34 -3.33 -3.73
N PRO A 124 13.47 -2.62 -3.77
CA PRO A 124 14.62 -2.97 -4.58
C PRO A 124 15.25 -4.31 -4.13
N ASN A 125 16.11 -4.90 -4.97
CA ASN A 125 16.84 -6.14 -4.65
C ASN A 125 15.95 -7.32 -4.22
N LYS A 126 14.74 -7.42 -4.80
CA LYS A 126 13.74 -8.46 -4.47
C LYS A 126 13.26 -8.43 -3.01
N THR A 127 13.47 -7.32 -2.31
CA THR A 127 12.97 -7.15 -0.95
C THR A 127 11.47 -6.89 -0.94
N PHE A 128 10.75 -7.46 0.01
CA PHE A 128 9.32 -7.21 0.16
C PHE A 128 8.88 -7.35 1.59
N TYR A 129 7.73 -6.75 1.89
CA TYR A 129 6.99 -6.99 3.11
C TYR A 129 5.51 -7.02 2.78
N THR A 130 4.81 -8.01 3.33
CA THR A 130 3.39 -8.15 3.09
C THR A 130 2.65 -8.73 4.27
N ARG A 131 1.38 -8.33 4.40
CA ARG A 131 0.43 -8.83 5.38
C ARG A 131 -0.92 -9.04 4.69
N VAL A 132 -1.45 -10.25 4.78
CA VAL A 132 -2.81 -10.58 4.32
C VAL A 132 -3.83 -10.37 5.45
N ASP A 133 -5.12 -10.42 5.12
CA ASP A 133 -6.18 -9.93 6.03
C ASP A 133 -6.34 -10.75 7.33
N ASP A 134 -5.94 -12.02 7.34
CA ASP A 134 -5.88 -12.83 8.58
C ASP A 134 -4.71 -12.43 9.52
N GLY A 135 -3.87 -11.51 9.07
CA GLY A 135 -2.70 -10.98 9.76
C GLY A 135 -1.44 -11.84 9.61
N THR A 136 -1.43 -12.83 8.72
CA THR A 136 -0.22 -13.55 8.32
C THR A 136 0.73 -12.60 7.61
N GLU A 137 1.98 -12.59 8.04
CA GLU A 137 3.03 -11.73 7.51
C GLU A 137 4.10 -12.55 6.81
N LYS A 138 4.68 -11.99 5.75
CA LYS A 138 5.83 -12.56 5.06
C LYS A 138 6.72 -11.46 4.53
N TRP A 139 8.03 -11.69 4.55
CA TRP A 139 8.99 -10.68 4.15
C TRP A 139 10.31 -11.31 3.71
N GLU A 140 10.98 -10.62 2.80
CA GLU A 140 12.39 -10.82 2.45
C GLU A 140 13.04 -9.44 2.60
N LEU A 141 13.82 -9.24 3.67
CA LEU A 141 14.32 -7.91 4.04
C LEU A 141 15.77 -8.00 4.54
N PRO A 142 16.57 -6.93 4.38
CA PRO A 142 17.88 -6.84 5.00
C PRO A 142 17.80 -7.02 6.53
N HIS A 143 18.81 -7.67 7.11
CA HIS A 143 18.81 -8.02 8.54
C HIS A 143 18.69 -6.79 9.47
N ASP A 144 19.23 -5.64 9.07
CA ASP A 144 19.09 -4.40 9.83
C ASP A 144 17.65 -3.88 9.82
N VAL A 145 16.95 -3.94 8.68
CA VAL A 145 15.53 -3.59 8.57
C VAL A 145 14.65 -4.52 9.41
N VAL A 146 14.92 -5.83 9.41
CA VAL A 146 14.20 -6.79 10.27
C VAL A 146 14.38 -6.44 11.74
N ARG A 147 15.63 -6.20 12.16
CA ARG A 147 15.95 -5.93 13.57
C ARG A 147 15.43 -4.56 14.05
N GLN A 148 15.59 -3.51 13.24
CA GLN A 148 15.33 -2.13 13.64
C GLN A 148 13.94 -1.63 13.23
N GLY A 149 13.48 -2.03 12.05
CA GLY A 149 12.19 -1.66 11.49
C GLY A 149 11.07 -2.57 11.98
N LEU A 150 11.13 -3.87 11.68
CA LEU A 150 10.08 -4.82 12.09
C LEU A 150 10.08 -5.12 13.59
N GLN A 151 11.25 -5.02 14.23
CA GLN A 151 11.48 -5.37 15.64
C GLN A 151 11.05 -6.81 15.98
N VAL A 152 11.23 -7.72 15.03
CA VAL A 152 10.95 -9.14 15.24
C VAL A 152 11.99 -9.71 16.20
N THR A 153 11.53 -10.23 17.33
CA THR A 153 12.33 -11.01 18.27
C THR A 153 12.23 -12.50 17.93
N SER A 154 13.11 -13.33 18.49
CA SER A 154 13.09 -14.80 18.26
C SER A 154 11.75 -15.46 18.58
N ASP A 155 10.96 -14.84 19.47
CA ASP A 155 9.72 -15.40 20.01
C ASP A 155 8.47 -14.72 19.41
N ALA A 156 8.65 -13.71 18.54
CA ALA A 156 7.56 -12.97 17.94
C ALA A 156 6.93 -13.76 16.79
N VAL A 157 5.63 -14.04 16.91
CA VAL A 157 4.83 -14.69 15.85
C VAL A 157 4.45 -13.70 14.74
N ARG A 158 4.46 -12.39 15.04
CA ARG A 158 4.15 -11.29 14.11
C ARG A 158 5.04 -10.09 14.43
N SER A 159 5.31 -9.25 13.44
CA SER A 159 6.00 -7.98 13.65
C SER A 159 5.19 -7.01 14.52
N ALA A 160 5.88 -6.02 15.09
CA ALA A 160 5.26 -4.95 15.88
C ALA A 160 4.71 -3.81 14.99
N VAL A 161 5.03 -3.82 13.70
CA VAL A 161 4.66 -2.74 12.80
C VAL A 161 3.20 -2.84 12.39
N ASP A 162 2.60 -1.70 12.08
CA ASP A 162 1.36 -1.61 11.34
C ASP A 162 1.65 -1.51 9.83
N SER A 163 2.62 -0.69 9.45
CA SER A 163 3.03 -0.45 8.06
C SER A 163 4.56 -0.34 7.92
N LEU A 164 5.11 -0.82 6.80
CA LEU A 164 6.55 -0.71 6.47
C LEU A 164 6.74 -0.26 5.02
N TRP A 165 7.42 0.87 4.82
CA TRP A 165 7.76 1.38 3.49
C TRP A 165 9.27 1.30 3.29
N LEU A 166 9.69 0.74 2.15
CA LEU A 166 11.11 0.61 1.79
C LEU A 166 11.49 1.64 0.74
N GLY A 167 12.76 1.95 0.59
CA GLY A 167 13.28 2.85 -0.42
C GLY A 167 14.60 2.34 -1.00
N VAL A 168 15.24 3.15 -1.83
CA VAL A 168 16.55 2.84 -2.40
C VAL A 168 17.61 2.81 -1.29
N GLY A 169 18.62 1.94 -1.46
CA GLY A 169 19.77 1.87 -0.55
C GLY A 169 19.42 1.39 0.85
N ASP A 170 18.41 0.52 0.96
CA ASP A 170 17.88 -0.01 2.22
C ASP A 170 17.30 1.07 3.15
N ALA A 171 16.85 2.20 2.57
CA ALA A 171 16.06 3.19 3.29
C ALA A 171 14.72 2.58 3.72
N TRP A 172 14.22 2.94 4.90
CA TRP A 172 12.94 2.44 5.39
C TRP A 172 12.25 3.40 6.35
N VAL A 173 10.93 3.29 6.41
CA VAL A 173 10.05 3.90 7.42
C VAL A 173 9.10 2.83 7.93
N ALA A 174 9.02 2.67 9.25
CA ALA A 174 8.15 1.70 9.91
C ALA A 174 7.22 2.44 10.88
N GLN A 175 5.90 2.32 10.68
CA GLN A 175 4.90 2.76 11.64
C GLN A 175 4.42 1.58 12.47
N TYR A 176 4.30 1.76 13.78
CA TYR A 176 3.91 0.75 14.75
C TYR A 176 2.43 0.90 15.11
N ARG A 177 1.85 -0.14 15.73
CA ARG A 177 0.43 -0.18 16.11
C ARG A 177 0.04 0.89 17.15
N ASP A 178 1.01 1.46 17.84
CA ASP A 178 0.81 2.59 18.77
C ASP A 178 0.96 3.96 18.08
N SER A 179 0.90 4.00 16.74
CA SER A 179 0.99 5.19 15.89
C SER A 179 2.35 5.89 15.88
N ARG A 180 3.31 5.46 16.69
CA ARG A 180 4.69 5.92 16.57
C ARG A 180 5.29 5.34 15.30
N PHE A 181 6.29 6.03 14.75
CA PHE A 181 7.07 5.49 13.65
C PHE A 181 8.56 5.69 13.90
N ARG A 182 9.38 4.90 13.21
CA ARG A 182 10.84 5.01 13.14
C ARG A 182 11.26 4.94 11.68
N PHE A 183 12.45 5.45 11.38
CA PHE A 183 12.96 5.44 10.02
C PHE A 183 14.49 5.49 10.03
N ASP A 184 15.08 5.02 8.93
CA ASP A 184 16.45 5.29 8.54
C ASP A 184 16.41 5.49 7.02
N LEU A 185 16.58 6.74 6.57
CA LEU A 185 16.50 7.07 5.15
C LEU A 185 17.85 6.89 4.44
N LYS A 186 18.92 6.51 5.15
CA LYS A 186 20.25 6.26 4.58
C LYS A 186 20.79 7.43 3.72
N GLY A 187 20.44 8.66 4.09
CA GLY A 187 20.77 9.87 3.33
C GLY A 187 19.99 10.08 2.03
N GLN A 188 18.99 9.23 1.73
CA GLN A 188 18.05 9.40 0.64
C GLN A 188 16.87 10.30 1.05
N TYR A 189 16.09 10.77 0.07
CA TYR A 189 14.86 11.54 0.30
C TYR A 189 15.09 12.71 1.27
N SER A 190 16.17 13.49 1.07
CA SER A 190 16.73 14.42 2.08
C SER A 190 15.73 15.41 2.69
N ASN A 191 14.70 15.81 1.95
CA ASN A 191 13.70 16.76 2.42
C ASN A 191 12.62 16.09 3.32
N LEU A 192 12.52 14.76 3.32
CA LEU A 192 11.56 14.01 4.11
C LEU A 192 12.03 13.79 5.55
N GLU A 193 13.33 13.60 5.79
CA GLU A 193 13.86 13.30 7.14
C GLU A 193 13.48 14.37 8.19
N PRO A 194 13.68 15.68 7.94
CA PRO A 194 13.33 16.71 8.91
C PRO A 194 11.82 16.76 9.19
N VAL A 195 11.00 16.48 8.16
CA VAL A 195 9.53 16.44 8.28
C VAL A 195 9.10 15.26 9.14
N LEU A 196 9.67 14.08 8.93
CA LEU A 196 9.40 12.89 9.74
C LEU A 196 9.80 13.13 11.21
N CYS A 197 10.97 13.71 11.47
CA CYS A 197 11.39 14.12 12.82
C CYS A 197 10.36 15.06 13.48
N GLN A 198 9.92 16.09 12.75
CA GLN A 198 8.94 17.06 13.25
C GLN A 198 7.59 16.40 13.55
N LYS A 199 7.09 15.55 12.66
CA LYS A 199 5.80 14.88 12.81
C LYS A 199 5.80 13.84 13.93
N GLN A 200 6.92 13.17 14.12
CA GLN A 200 7.12 12.27 15.26
C GLN A 200 7.05 13.05 16.59
N TYR A 201 7.70 14.22 16.68
CA TYR A 201 7.62 15.08 17.86
C TYR A 201 6.20 15.61 18.13
N GLN A 202 5.42 15.84 17.07
CA GLN A 202 4.01 16.27 17.17
C GLN A 202 3.03 15.12 17.46
N GLU A 203 3.54 13.88 17.55
CA GLU A 203 2.76 12.64 17.70
C GLU A 203 1.72 12.47 16.58
N VAL A 204 2.09 12.81 15.35
CA VAL A 204 1.24 12.69 14.17
C VAL A 204 1.64 11.46 13.38
N SER A 205 0.74 10.49 13.24
CA SER A 205 0.95 9.29 12.43
C SER A 205 0.84 9.53 10.93
N ILE A 206 1.38 8.59 10.17
CA ILE A 206 1.36 8.50 8.72
C ILE A 206 0.09 7.76 8.29
N ASN A 207 -0.66 8.36 7.37
CA ASN A 207 -1.84 7.78 6.73
C ASN A 207 -1.43 6.96 5.48
N ALA A 208 -0.50 7.50 4.69
CA ALA A 208 0.10 6.81 3.55
C ALA A 208 1.49 7.36 3.27
N LEU A 209 2.41 6.50 2.84
CA LEU A 209 3.75 6.89 2.43
C LEU A 209 4.16 6.05 1.21
N ALA A 210 4.94 6.66 0.33
CA ALA A 210 5.70 5.97 -0.70
C ALA A 210 7.07 6.62 -0.82
N LEU A 211 8.11 5.82 -0.71
CA LEU A 211 9.45 6.17 -1.14
C LEU A 211 9.63 5.60 -2.55
N ASN A 212 10.19 6.37 -3.47
CA ASN A 212 10.43 5.86 -4.83
C ASN A 212 11.57 4.83 -4.81
N VAL A 213 11.25 3.60 -5.16
CA VAL A 213 12.17 2.43 -5.11
C VAL A 213 13.26 2.44 -6.18
N ALA A 214 13.34 3.46 -7.04
CA ALA A 214 14.33 3.52 -8.12
C ALA A 214 15.18 4.81 -8.20
N ASP A 215 14.83 5.92 -7.54
CA ASP A 215 15.54 7.20 -7.73
C ASP A 215 16.04 7.92 -6.47
N GLY A 216 15.73 7.42 -5.27
CA GLY A 216 16.21 7.95 -3.98
C GLY A 216 15.80 9.41 -3.69
N LYS A 217 14.93 10.01 -4.51
CA LYS A 217 14.58 11.43 -4.47
C LYS A 217 13.08 11.65 -4.37
N SER A 218 12.31 10.91 -5.16
CA SER A 218 10.86 11.07 -5.16
C SER A 218 10.23 10.39 -3.95
N TYR A 219 9.27 11.07 -3.34
CA TYR A 219 8.47 10.50 -2.26
C TYR A 219 7.10 11.20 -2.19
N VAL A 220 6.16 10.55 -1.53
CA VAL A 220 4.86 11.10 -1.12
C VAL A 220 4.60 10.65 0.31
N CYS A 221 4.26 11.56 1.21
CA CYS A 221 3.86 11.26 2.58
C CYS A 221 2.60 12.05 2.92
N VAL A 222 1.57 11.35 3.39
CA VAL A 222 0.29 11.89 3.86
C VAL A 222 0.20 11.59 5.36
N PHE A 223 -0.01 12.63 6.16
CA PHE A 223 -0.13 12.52 7.61
C PHE A 223 -1.61 12.54 8.07
N ASN A 224 -1.87 12.05 9.28
CA ASN A 224 -3.23 11.96 9.84
C ASN A 224 -3.88 13.32 10.11
N ASP A 225 -3.07 14.36 10.22
CA ASP A 225 -3.54 15.74 10.43
C ASP A 225 -3.87 16.49 9.13
N GLY A 226 -3.68 15.86 7.97
CA GLY A 226 -3.98 16.45 6.67
C GLY A 226 -2.78 16.99 5.91
N ASP A 227 -1.60 17.04 6.54
CA ASP A 227 -0.41 17.51 5.84
C ASP A 227 0.02 16.50 4.77
N VAL A 228 0.25 17.00 3.57
CA VAL A 228 0.74 16.22 2.42
C VAL A 228 2.09 16.81 2.01
N VAL A 229 3.13 15.99 2.03
CA VAL A 229 4.50 16.39 1.66
C VAL A 229 5.01 15.45 0.59
N TYR A 230 5.55 16.01 -0.49
CA TYR A 230 6.02 15.22 -1.62
C TYR A 230 7.16 15.90 -2.36
N GLU A 231 7.96 15.07 -3.03
CA GLU A 231 8.93 15.46 -4.05
C GLU A 231 8.62 14.60 -5.28
N ALA A 232 8.20 15.22 -6.39
CA ALA A 232 7.75 14.46 -7.55
C ALA A 232 8.92 13.77 -8.28
N GLY A 233 10.12 14.36 -8.28
CA GLY A 233 11.35 13.82 -8.89
C GLY A 233 11.12 13.17 -10.25
N SER A 234 11.59 11.92 -10.45
CA SER A 234 11.43 11.23 -11.74
C SER A 234 10.00 10.74 -12.01
N ALA A 235 9.21 10.50 -10.95
CA ALA A 235 7.80 10.09 -11.06
C ALA A 235 6.93 11.17 -11.71
N ARG A 236 7.29 12.46 -11.59
CA ARG A 236 6.64 13.59 -12.30
C ARG A 236 5.09 13.57 -12.21
N PHE A 237 4.54 13.15 -11.08
CA PHE A 237 3.10 13.28 -10.84
C PHE A 237 2.73 14.74 -10.61
N ASP A 238 1.48 15.10 -10.89
CA ASP A 238 0.96 16.43 -10.58
C ASP A 238 0.59 16.50 -9.09
N GLY A 239 1.25 17.40 -8.37
CA GLY A 239 1.01 17.63 -6.95
C GLY A 239 -0.42 18.08 -6.62
N LYS A 240 -1.05 18.86 -7.50
CA LYS A 240 -2.46 19.28 -7.32
C LYS A 240 -3.43 18.12 -7.52
N GLU A 241 -3.14 17.24 -8.48
CA GLU A 241 -3.93 16.01 -8.63
C GLU A 241 -3.78 15.13 -7.38
N LEU A 242 -2.58 15.01 -6.83
CA LEU A 242 -2.31 14.25 -5.60
C LEU A 242 -3.06 14.82 -4.40
N GLU A 243 -3.01 16.13 -4.19
CA GLU A 243 -3.71 16.81 -3.10
C GLU A 243 -5.23 16.60 -3.21
N ALA A 244 -5.81 16.80 -4.39
CA ALA A 244 -7.22 16.56 -4.65
C ALA A 244 -7.63 15.09 -4.45
N TRP A 245 -6.72 14.15 -4.75
CA TRP A 245 -6.93 12.73 -4.46
C TRP A 245 -6.89 12.44 -2.96
N CYS A 246 -5.99 13.07 -2.21
CA CYS A 246 -5.92 12.92 -0.76
C CYS A 246 -7.23 13.38 -0.09
N GLU A 247 -7.77 14.53 -0.50
CA GLU A 247 -9.05 15.06 0.00
C GLU A 247 -10.23 14.11 -0.24
N GLN A 248 -10.18 13.31 -1.30
CA GLN A 248 -11.27 12.37 -1.64
C GLN A 248 -11.18 11.03 -0.90
N ASN A 249 -9.98 10.66 -0.44
CA ASN A 249 -9.67 9.30 0.02
C ASN A 249 -9.28 9.21 1.50
N PHE A 250 -8.91 10.31 2.15
CA PHE A 250 -8.60 10.32 3.59
C PHE A 250 -9.63 11.13 4.39
N ARG A 251 -9.89 10.68 5.62
CA ARG A 251 -10.60 11.46 6.63
C ARG A 251 -9.57 11.99 7.63
N PHE A 252 -9.20 13.26 7.49
CA PHE A 252 -8.23 13.87 8.38
C PHE A 252 -8.85 14.23 9.72
N THR A 253 -8.13 13.95 10.80
CA THR A 253 -8.56 14.38 12.12
C THR A 253 -8.13 15.84 12.28
N GLN A 254 -9.00 16.80 12.00
CA GLN A 254 -8.69 18.20 12.29
C GLN A 254 -8.50 18.35 13.79
N ARG A 255 -7.28 18.69 14.23
CA ARG A 255 -7.09 19.30 15.56
C ARG A 255 -7.76 20.67 15.50
N LEU A 256 -8.83 20.86 16.26
CA LEU A 256 -9.32 22.19 16.61
C LEU A 256 -8.12 22.98 17.16
N ARG A 257 -7.59 23.91 16.36
CA ARG A 257 -6.64 24.90 16.84
C ARG A 257 -7.44 25.84 17.73
N PHE A 258 -7.42 25.63 19.04
CA PHE A 258 -7.75 26.71 19.94
C PHE A 258 -6.64 27.77 19.77
N ALA A 259 -7.02 28.90 19.20
CA ALA A 259 -6.21 30.10 19.09
C ALA A 259 -6.02 30.75 20.47
#